data_AF-N8UU57-F1
#
_entry.id   AF-N8UU57-F1
#
_cell.length_a   1.000
_cell.length_b   1.000
_cell.length_c   1.000
_cell.angle_alpha   90.00
_cell.angle_beta   90.00
_cell.angle_gamma   90.00
#
_symmetry.space_group_name_H-M   'P 1'
#
loop_
_entity.id
_entity.type
_entity.pdbx_description
1 polymer ?
#
loop_
_entity_poly.entity_id
_entity_poly.type
_entity_poly.pdbx_seq_one_letter_code
_entity_poly.pdbx_strand_id
1 'polypeptide(L)'
;MAYKRIALKQNKRLICFIVLFLCAIGFGFYWNYKMNYEMIVKFTQLDESEPNFPFGQRKIDASQWIKKGYVKINDYQIYNPNPTPLEKDFQLASAISDGVERFNNNYPKLYAFFETKGSFDEFLKKDIKIKYINSTFNEDTNLPTDDTFLVTFDNYQIKVSRELKNDSFSLFAYDLKKISELSEGY
;
A
#
# COMPACT_ATOMS: atom_id res chain seq x y z
N MET A 1 26.02 -62.95 6.79
CA MET A 1 26.31 -61.51 7.01
C MET A 1 25.76 -60.55 5.94
N ALA A 2 25.41 -61.01 4.73
CA ALA A 2 24.89 -60.13 3.65
C ALA A 2 23.52 -59.49 3.95
N TYR A 3 22.61 -60.21 4.59
CA TYR A 3 21.24 -59.76 4.89
C TYR A 3 21.20 -58.51 5.79
N LYS A 4 22.03 -58.47 6.85
CA LYS A 4 22.15 -57.30 7.76
C LYS A 4 22.66 -56.04 7.06
N ARG A 5 23.57 -56.16 6.07
CA ARG A 5 24.11 -55.01 5.32
C ARG A 5 23.08 -54.40 4.36
N ILE A 6 22.24 -55.23 3.73
CA ILE A 6 21.19 -54.78 2.81
C ILE A 6 20.09 -54.03 3.58
N ALA A 7 19.61 -54.61 4.69
CA ALA A 7 18.62 -53.98 5.57
C ALA A 7 19.11 -52.64 6.15
N LEU A 8 20.38 -52.56 6.59
CA LEU A 8 20.96 -51.31 7.10
C LEU A 8 21.08 -50.23 6.01
N LYS A 9 21.44 -50.60 4.77
CA LYS A 9 21.54 -49.68 3.63
C LYS A 9 20.16 -49.21 3.15
N GLN A 10 19.15 -50.07 3.19
CA GLN A 10 17.76 -49.75 2.88
C GLN A 10 17.17 -48.78 3.93
N ASN A 11 17.45 -49.02 5.22
CA ASN A 11 17.07 -48.10 6.30
C ASN A 11 17.76 -46.74 6.19
N LYS A 12 19.04 -46.68 5.82
CA LYS A 12 19.74 -45.39 5.58
C LYS A 12 19.14 -44.60 4.41
N ARG A 13 18.82 -45.28 3.30
CA ARG A 13 18.13 -44.64 2.16
C ARG A 13 16.76 -44.11 2.56
N LEU A 14 15.97 -44.91 3.28
CA LEU A 14 14.65 -44.51 3.79
C LEU A 14 14.75 -43.29 4.73
N ILE A 15 15.71 -43.29 5.66
CA ILE A 15 15.96 -42.16 6.57
C ILE A 15 16.33 -40.90 5.78
N CYS A 16 17.24 -41.00 4.79
CA CYS A 16 17.57 -39.86 3.93
C CYS A 16 16.34 -39.32 3.18
N PHE A 17 15.48 -40.18 2.65
CA PHE A 17 14.24 -39.77 2.00
C PHE A 17 13.30 -39.04 2.97
N ILE A 18 13.11 -39.55 4.19
CA ILE A 18 12.28 -38.92 5.21
C ILE A 18 12.82 -37.52 5.57
N VAL A 19 14.13 -37.39 5.79
CA VAL A 19 14.76 -36.10 6.11
C VAL A 19 14.57 -35.10 4.97
N LEU A 20 14.85 -35.50 3.71
CA LEU A 20 14.66 -34.62 2.55
C LEU A 20 13.20 -34.19 2.38
N PHE A 21 12.26 -35.11 2.59
CA PHE A 21 10.83 -34.82 2.53
C PHE A 21 10.40 -33.82 3.61
N LEU A 22 10.85 -33.99 4.85
CA LEU A 22 10.60 -33.04 5.93
C LEU A 22 11.24 -31.67 5.67
N CYS A 23 12.46 -31.63 5.11
CA CYS A 23 13.09 -30.39 4.69
C CYS A 23 12.26 -29.69 3.61
N ALA A 24 11.81 -30.40 2.58
CA ALA A 24 10.99 -29.82 1.51
C ALA A 24 9.67 -29.25 2.05
N ILE A 25 9.01 -29.95 2.98
CA ILE A 25 7.81 -29.46 3.66
C ILE A 25 8.12 -28.21 4.49
N GLY A 26 9.20 -28.22 5.28
CA GLY A 26 9.63 -27.07 6.07
C GLY A 26 9.93 -25.84 5.22
N PHE A 27 10.61 -26.02 4.08
CA PHE A 27 10.83 -24.96 3.10
C PHE A 27 9.52 -24.45 2.51
N GLY A 28 8.57 -25.33 2.20
CA GLY A 28 7.25 -24.95 1.71
C GLY A 28 6.48 -24.08 2.71
N PHE A 29 6.45 -24.48 3.98
CA PHE A 29 5.80 -23.69 5.04
C PHE A 29 6.50 -22.35 5.27
N TYR A 30 7.84 -22.33 5.29
CA TYR A 30 8.60 -21.09 5.41
C TYR A 30 8.33 -20.14 4.24
N TRP A 31 8.29 -20.65 3.02
CA TRP A 31 8.00 -19.83 1.84
C TRP A 31 6.57 -19.31 1.84
N ASN A 32 5.61 -20.14 2.25
CA ASN A 32 4.22 -19.72 2.43
C ASN A 32 4.10 -18.61 3.47
N TYR A 33 4.75 -18.76 4.63
CA TYR A 33 4.81 -17.73 5.65
C TYR A 33 5.38 -16.42 5.09
N LYS A 34 6.53 -16.49 4.41
CA LYS A 34 7.20 -15.34 3.81
C LYS A 34 6.33 -14.63 2.77
N MET A 35 5.66 -15.37 1.90
CA MET A 35 4.80 -14.79 0.87
C MET A 35 3.55 -14.11 1.46
N ASN A 36 2.98 -14.66 2.54
CA ASN A 36 1.68 -14.23 3.06
C ASN A 36 1.76 -13.16 4.14
N TYR A 37 2.84 -13.11 4.91
CA TYR A 37 2.91 -12.25 6.10
C TYR A 37 4.02 -11.21 6.06
N GLU A 38 5.00 -11.33 5.15
CA GLU A 38 6.04 -10.30 5.00
C GLU A 38 5.53 -9.13 4.16
N MET A 39 5.73 -7.91 4.65
CA MET A 39 5.45 -6.66 3.92
C MET A 39 6.72 -5.80 3.86
N ILE A 40 6.76 -4.88 2.91
CA ILE A 40 7.89 -3.96 2.69
C ILE A 40 7.45 -2.54 3.04
N VAL A 41 8.23 -1.92 3.91
CA VAL A 41 8.15 -0.50 4.27
C VAL A 41 9.23 0.24 3.49
N LYS A 42 8.84 1.29 2.77
CA LYS A 42 9.79 2.25 2.20
C LYS A 42 10.05 3.34 3.22
N PHE A 43 11.28 3.83 3.29
CA PHE A 43 11.65 4.91 4.19
C PHE A 43 12.66 5.84 3.53
N THR A 44 12.69 7.08 3.98
CA THR A 44 13.71 8.05 3.54
C THR A 44 15.03 7.75 4.22
N GLN A 45 16.11 7.59 3.44
CA GLN A 45 17.46 7.46 3.95
C GLN A 45 18.12 8.85 3.97
N LEU A 46 18.53 9.30 5.16
CA LEU A 46 19.12 10.65 5.34
C LEU A 46 20.64 10.66 5.22
N ASP A 47 21.29 9.50 5.31
CA ASP A 47 22.74 9.38 5.15
C ASP A 47 23.11 9.20 3.66
N GLU A 48 23.74 10.21 3.07
CA GLU A 48 24.22 10.21 1.68
C GLU A 48 25.28 9.13 1.40
N SER A 49 25.95 8.61 2.43
CA SER A 49 26.97 7.58 2.29
C SER A 49 26.41 6.15 2.21
N GLU A 50 25.15 5.96 2.59
CA GLU A 50 24.48 4.65 2.56
C GLU A 50 24.14 4.25 1.12
N PRO A 51 24.35 2.96 0.72
CA PRO A 51 24.07 2.50 -0.64
C PRO A 51 22.60 2.70 -1.09
N ASN A 52 21.70 2.85 -0.12
CA ASN A 52 20.27 3.01 -0.35
C ASN A 52 19.82 4.47 -0.27
N PHE A 53 20.73 5.45 -0.32
CA PHE A 53 20.35 6.85 -0.42
C PHE A 53 19.72 7.17 -1.79
N PRO A 54 18.63 7.98 -1.87
CA PRO A 54 17.88 8.59 -0.77
C PRO A 54 16.71 7.75 -0.25
N PHE A 55 16.47 6.55 -0.80
CA PHE A 55 15.31 5.72 -0.46
C PHE A 55 15.69 4.28 -0.11
N GLY A 56 15.38 3.89 1.12
CA GLY A 56 15.55 2.53 1.61
C GLY A 56 14.26 1.72 1.63
N GLN A 57 14.40 0.40 1.80
CA GLN A 57 13.28 -0.49 2.06
C GLN A 57 13.65 -1.55 3.10
N ARG A 58 12.70 -1.90 3.97
CA ARG A 58 12.86 -2.94 4.98
C ARG A 58 11.63 -3.83 5.06
N LYS A 59 11.85 -5.07 5.48
CA LYS A 59 10.80 -6.08 5.64
C LYS A 59 10.24 -6.06 7.04
N ILE A 60 8.93 -6.24 7.16
CA ILE A 60 8.21 -6.31 8.43
C ILE A 60 7.28 -7.51 8.46
N ASP A 61 6.99 -8.01 9.66
CA ASP A 61 5.95 -9.02 9.87
C ASP A 61 4.57 -8.36 10.00
N ALA A 62 3.71 -8.58 9.02
CA ALA A 62 2.33 -8.13 9.00
C ALA A 62 1.33 -9.19 9.49
N SER A 63 1.80 -10.31 10.06
CA SER A 63 0.94 -11.42 10.48
C SER A 63 -0.20 -11.01 11.40
N GLN A 64 0.03 -10.04 12.29
CA GLN A 64 -1.00 -9.51 13.18
C GLN A 64 -2.18 -8.85 12.42
N TRP A 65 -1.93 -8.23 11.27
CA TRP A 65 -2.95 -7.54 10.46
C TRP A 65 -3.69 -8.53 9.58
N ILE A 66 -2.96 -9.44 8.93
CA ILE A 66 -3.54 -10.49 8.10
C ILE A 66 -4.46 -11.40 8.94
N LYS A 67 -4.05 -11.75 10.17
CA LYS A 67 -4.90 -12.50 11.13
C LYS A 67 -6.15 -11.73 11.56
N LYS A 68 -6.14 -10.39 11.51
CA LYS A 68 -7.30 -9.52 11.76
C LYS A 68 -8.21 -9.35 10.53
N GLY A 69 -7.90 -10.01 9.41
CA GLY A 69 -8.71 -9.98 8.20
C GLY A 69 -8.27 -8.95 7.16
N TYR A 70 -7.12 -8.29 7.36
CA TYR A 70 -6.53 -7.49 6.30
C TYR A 70 -6.09 -8.39 5.15
N VAL A 71 -6.17 -7.89 3.92
CA VAL A 71 -5.80 -8.66 2.73
C VAL A 71 -4.55 -8.06 2.10
N LYS A 72 -3.47 -8.83 2.04
CA LYS A 72 -2.26 -8.43 1.32
C LYS A 72 -2.59 -8.31 -0.17
N ILE A 73 -2.36 -7.14 -0.75
CA ILE A 73 -2.54 -6.89 -2.20
C ILE A 73 -1.25 -7.22 -2.93
N ASN A 74 -0.13 -6.68 -2.43
CA ASN A 74 1.22 -6.95 -2.90
C ASN A 74 2.19 -6.70 -1.73
N ASP A 75 3.49 -6.74 -1.98
CA ASP A 75 4.50 -6.58 -0.92
C ASP A 75 4.50 -5.20 -0.26
N TYR A 76 3.89 -4.17 -0.85
CA TYR A 76 3.85 -2.81 -0.32
C TYR A 76 2.47 -2.39 0.18
N GLN A 77 1.40 -3.00 -0.35
CA GLN A 77 0.02 -2.55 -0.15
C GLN A 77 -0.82 -3.63 0.51
N ILE A 78 -1.63 -3.20 1.47
CA ILE A 78 -2.56 -4.03 2.20
C ILE A 78 -3.95 -3.39 2.18
N TYR A 79 -4.99 -4.19 2.08
CA TYR A 79 -6.38 -3.76 2.13
C TYR A 79 -6.92 -3.91 3.56
N ASN A 80 -7.37 -2.81 4.14
CA ASN A 80 -8.17 -2.82 5.36
C ASN A 80 -9.66 -2.96 4.99
N PRO A 81 -10.35 -4.03 5.43
CA PRO A 81 -11.79 -4.17 5.17
C PRO A 81 -12.66 -3.15 5.93
N ASN A 82 -12.13 -2.55 7.00
CA ASN A 82 -12.82 -1.55 7.82
C ASN A 82 -11.95 -0.29 7.95
N PRO A 83 -11.73 0.46 6.86
CA PRO A 83 -10.90 1.66 6.90
C PRO A 83 -11.64 2.78 7.62
N THR A 84 -10.91 3.63 8.35
CA THR A 84 -11.47 4.90 8.83
C THR A 84 -11.83 5.74 7.60
N PRO A 85 -13.10 6.16 7.43
CA PRO A 85 -13.50 6.97 6.29
C PRO A 85 -12.67 8.26 6.17
N LEU A 86 -12.54 8.76 4.95
CA LEU A 86 -12.04 10.11 4.71
C LEU A 86 -13.25 11.04 4.57
N GLU A 87 -13.30 12.08 5.38
CA GLU A 87 -14.43 13.01 5.42
C GLU A 87 -14.36 14.01 4.28
N LYS A 88 -15.56 14.48 3.87
CA LYS A 88 -15.71 15.54 2.89
C LYS A 88 -15.67 16.88 3.60
N ASP A 89 -14.47 17.36 3.90
CA ASP A 89 -14.23 18.55 4.71
C ASP A 89 -13.25 19.53 4.05
N PHE A 90 -12.95 20.62 4.77
CA PHE A 90 -12.01 21.64 4.31
C PHE A 90 -10.61 21.07 4.04
N GLN A 91 -10.15 20.09 4.83
CA GLN A 91 -8.81 19.51 4.63
C GLN A 91 -8.74 18.75 3.31
N LEU A 92 -9.79 18.00 2.97
CA LEU A 92 -9.89 17.34 1.67
C LEU A 92 -9.91 18.36 0.52
N ALA A 93 -10.72 19.41 0.65
CA ALA A 93 -10.81 20.46 -0.37
C ALA A 93 -9.45 21.14 -0.58
N SER A 94 -8.74 21.46 0.50
CA SER A 94 -7.39 22.04 0.46
C SER A 94 -6.40 21.12 -0.24
N ALA A 95 -6.34 19.83 0.15
CA ALA A 95 -5.42 18.89 -0.44
C ALA A 95 -5.68 18.69 -1.95
N ILE A 96 -6.94 18.70 -2.37
CA ILE A 96 -7.31 18.62 -3.79
C ILE A 96 -6.93 19.90 -4.53
N SER A 97 -7.14 21.08 -3.93
CA SER A 97 -6.69 22.37 -4.48
C SER A 97 -5.19 22.36 -4.76
N ASP A 98 -4.38 21.99 -3.76
CA ASP A 98 -2.92 21.87 -3.89
C ASP A 98 -2.52 20.80 -4.93
N GLY A 99 -3.33 19.73 -5.02
CA GLY A 99 -3.21 18.72 -6.06
C GLY A 99 -3.42 19.30 -7.46
N VAL A 100 -4.49 20.05 -7.65
CA VAL A 100 -4.85 20.70 -8.92
C VAL A 100 -3.79 21.71 -9.35
N GLU A 101 -3.27 22.52 -8.42
CA GLU A 101 -2.20 23.49 -8.70
C GLU A 101 -0.99 22.81 -9.36
N ARG A 102 -0.57 21.64 -8.87
CA ARG A 102 0.54 20.86 -9.45
C ARG A 102 0.27 20.36 -10.87
N PHE A 103 -0.99 20.32 -11.30
CA PHE A 103 -1.42 19.94 -12.65
C PHE A 103 -2.05 21.12 -13.42
N ASN A 104 -1.78 22.37 -13.02
CA ASN A 104 -2.42 23.56 -13.58
C ASN A 104 -2.37 23.65 -15.12
N ASN A 105 -1.24 23.26 -15.73
CA ASN A 105 -1.04 23.26 -17.17
C ASN A 105 -1.98 22.27 -17.89
N ASN A 106 -2.31 21.16 -17.25
CA ASN A 106 -3.17 20.12 -17.82
C ASN A 106 -4.66 20.43 -17.59
N TYR A 107 -4.99 21.09 -16.48
CA TYR A 107 -6.38 21.37 -16.09
C TYR A 107 -6.61 22.84 -15.70
N PRO A 108 -6.33 23.80 -16.61
CA PRO A 108 -6.33 25.23 -16.27
C PRO A 108 -7.70 25.74 -15.81
N LYS A 109 -8.80 25.17 -16.31
CA LYS A 109 -10.16 25.52 -15.87
C LYS A 109 -10.46 25.07 -14.44
N LEU A 110 -9.97 23.89 -14.06
CA LEU A 110 -10.15 23.36 -12.72
C LEU A 110 -9.28 24.13 -11.73
N TYR A 111 -8.05 24.47 -12.13
CA TYR A 111 -7.19 25.34 -11.35
C TYR A 111 -7.82 26.72 -11.12
N ALA A 112 -8.29 27.37 -12.19
CA ALA A 112 -8.97 28.66 -12.08
C ALA A 112 -10.21 28.63 -11.17
N PHE A 113 -10.92 27.50 -11.08
CA PHE A 113 -12.02 27.33 -10.13
C PHE A 113 -11.52 27.43 -8.69
N PHE A 114 -10.44 26.72 -8.34
CA PHE A 114 -9.91 26.73 -6.98
C PHE A 114 -9.31 28.07 -6.56
N GLU A 115 -8.80 28.87 -7.50
CA GLU A 115 -8.31 30.24 -7.25
C GLU A 115 -9.43 31.24 -6.88
N THR A 116 -10.71 30.89 -7.07
CA THR A 116 -11.81 31.79 -6.72
C THR A 116 -12.12 31.80 -5.22
N LYS A 117 -12.48 32.98 -4.70
CA LYS A 117 -12.90 33.11 -3.29
C LYS A 117 -14.20 32.32 -3.06
N GLY A 118 -14.19 31.42 -2.08
CA GLY A 118 -15.33 30.56 -1.74
C GLY A 118 -15.38 29.25 -2.52
N SER A 119 -14.37 28.96 -3.36
CA SER A 119 -14.27 27.73 -4.15
C SER A 119 -14.36 26.46 -3.31
N PHE A 120 -13.86 26.47 -2.07
CA PHE A 120 -13.88 25.29 -1.20
C PHE A 120 -15.31 24.97 -0.74
N ASP A 121 -16.10 25.97 -0.36
CA ASP A 121 -17.51 25.77 0.02
C ASP A 121 -18.33 25.28 -1.18
N GLU A 122 -18.04 25.79 -2.38
CA GLU A 122 -18.68 25.31 -3.61
C GLU A 122 -18.27 23.88 -3.96
N PHE A 123 -16.98 23.56 -3.82
CA PHE A 123 -16.46 22.21 -4.02
C PHE A 123 -17.11 21.22 -3.06
N LEU A 124 -17.22 21.57 -1.78
CA LEU A 124 -17.85 20.75 -0.75
C LEU A 124 -19.36 20.62 -0.91
N LYS A 125 -20.00 21.35 -1.83
CA LYS A 125 -21.42 21.13 -2.22
C LYS A 125 -21.57 20.14 -3.38
N LYS A 126 -20.49 19.82 -4.11
CA LYS A 126 -20.55 18.89 -5.25
C LYS A 126 -20.84 17.45 -4.82
N ASP A 127 -21.32 16.63 -5.75
CA ASP A 127 -21.35 15.17 -5.56
C ASP A 127 -19.91 14.63 -5.60
N ILE A 128 -19.34 14.37 -4.42
CA ILE A 128 -17.99 13.85 -4.25
C ILE A 128 -18.09 12.41 -3.78
N LYS A 129 -17.51 11.50 -4.55
CA LYS A 129 -17.42 10.08 -4.21
C LYS A 129 -16.01 9.77 -3.73
N ILE A 130 -15.91 9.24 -2.52
CA ILE A 130 -14.64 8.87 -1.89
C ILE A 130 -14.62 7.35 -1.74
N LYS A 131 -13.60 6.70 -2.32
CA LYS A 131 -13.42 5.26 -2.26
C LYS A 131 -12.05 4.94 -1.68
N TYR A 132 -12.02 4.19 -0.58
CA TYR A 132 -10.78 3.62 -0.07
C TYR A 132 -10.19 2.60 -1.07
N ILE A 133 -8.87 2.65 -1.28
CA ILE A 133 -8.15 1.74 -2.18
C ILE A 133 -7.33 0.73 -1.38
N ASN A 134 -6.38 1.22 -0.58
CA ASN A 134 -5.44 0.42 0.19
C ASN A 134 -4.71 1.28 1.23
N SER A 135 -3.89 0.63 2.05
CA SER A 135 -2.92 1.27 2.95
C SER A 135 -1.51 0.77 2.64
N THR A 136 -0.52 1.62 2.88
CA THR A 136 0.88 1.24 3.04
C THR A 136 1.28 1.32 4.50
N PHE A 137 2.40 0.68 4.83
CA PHE A 137 2.92 0.71 6.19
C PHE A 137 3.76 1.96 6.42
N ASN A 138 3.43 2.67 7.49
CA ASN A 138 4.09 3.90 7.90
C ASN A 138 5.54 3.64 8.34
N GLU A 139 6.45 4.48 7.89
CA GLU A 139 7.91 4.28 8.07
C GLU A 139 8.34 4.27 9.53
N ASP A 140 7.69 5.10 10.35
CA ASP A 140 8.01 5.30 11.77
C ASP A 140 7.37 4.22 12.65
N THR A 141 6.10 3.90 12.39
CA THR A 141 5.28 3.08 13.31
C THR A 141 5.15 1.62 12.88
N ASN A 142 5.43 1.28 11.62
CA ASN A 142 5.12 -0.04 11.03
C ASN A 142 3.64 -0.43 11.13
N LEU A 143 2.75 0.56 11.19
CA LEU A 143 1.30 0.33 11.15
C LEU A 143 0.79 0.62 9.73
N PRO A 144 -0.23 -0.11 9.23
CA PRO A 144 -0.81 0.12 7.91
C PRO A 144 -1.76 1.32 7.95
N THR A 145 -1.21 2.51 8.16
CA THR A 145 -1.94 3.75 8.44
C THR A 145 -1.84 4.79 7.34
N ASP A 146 -0.97 4.58 6.35
CA ASP A 146 -0.82 5.49 5.23
C ASP A 146 -1.83 5.08 4.15
N ASP A 147 -3.01 5.68 4.20
CA ASP A 147 -4.16 5.27 3.40
C ASP A 147 -4.18 5.97 2.04
N THR A 148 -4.63 5.27 1.01
CA THR A 148 -4.91 5.84 -0.30
C THR A 148 -6.41 5.78 -0.60
N PHE A 149 -6.97 6.94 -0.97
CA PHE A 149 -8.35 7.09 -1.41
C PHE A 149 -8.39 7.54 -2.88
N LEU A 150 -9.40 7.09 -3.61
CA LEU A 150 -9.80 7.65 -4.88
C LEU A 150 -10.95 8.61 -4.65
N VAL A 151 -10.79 9.86 -5.04
CA VAL A 151 -11.81 10.89 -4.96
C VAL A 151 -12.27 11.23 -6.37
N THR A 152 -13.57 11.14 -6.60
CA THR A 152 -14.20 11.43 -7.90
C THR A 152 -15.20 12.57 -7.72
N PHE A 153 -15.12 13.57 -8.60
CA PHE A 153 -16.00 14.73 -8.62
C PHE A 153 -16.12 15.26 -10.04
N ASP A 154 -17.29 15.76 -10.42
CA ASP A 154 -17.61 16.15 -11.80
C ASP A 154 -17.18 15.08 -12.82
N ASN A 155 -16.20 15.39 -13.68
CA ASN A 155 -15.58 14.50 -14.65
C ASN A 155 -14.09 14.22 -14.35
N TYR A 156 -13.67 14.39 -13.10
CA TYR A 156 -12.30 14.19 -12.63
C TYR A 156 -12.22 13.07 -11.59
N GLN A 157 -11.04 12.45 -11.54
CA GLN A 157 -10.63 11.62 -10.42
C GLN A 157 -9.23 12.02 -9.95
N ILE A 158 -8.99 11.94 -8.65
CA ILE A 158 -7.70 12.23 -8.04
C ILE A 158 -7.46 11.24 -6.91
N LYS A 159 -6.22 10.80 -6.72
CA LYS A 159 -5.85 10.01 -5.55
C LYS A 159 -5.52 10.95 -4.40
N VAL A 160 -5.89 10.58 -3.18
CA VAL A 160 -5.54 11.30 -1.96
C VAL A 160 -4.88 10.32 -1.01
N SER A 161 -3.63 10.59 -0.64
CA SER A 161 -2.93 9.91 0.44
C SER A 161 -3.27 10.58 1.76
N ARG A 162 -3.51 9.78 2.80
CA ARG A 162 -3.60 10.21 4.19
C ARG A 162 -2.44 9.61 4.96
N GLU A 163 -1.53 10.44 5.46
CA GLU A 163 -0.42 10.00 6.29
C GLU A 163 -0.69 10.39 7.74
N LEU A 164 -0.57 9.43 8.67
CA LEU A 164 -0.76 9.67 10.10
C LEU A 164 0.59 9.92 10.78
N LYS A 165 0.76 11.10 11.38
CA LYS A 165 1.93 11.47 12.19
C LYS A 165 1.48 12.14 13.49
N ASN A 166 1.89 11.57 14.63
CA ASN A 166 1.67 12.12 15.98
C ASN A 166 0.23 12.62 16.21
N ASP A 167 -0.75 11.71 16.09
CA ASP A 167 -2.19 11.96 16.26
C ASP A 167 -2.83 12.99 15.31
N SER A 168 -2.05 13.53 14.37
CA SER A 168 -2.53 14.36 13.26
C SER A 168 -2.41 13.58 11.94
N PHE A 169 -3.22 13.95 10.96
CA PHE A 169 -3.06 13.44 9.60
C PHE A 169 -2.81 14.57 8.62
N SER A 170 -1.96 14.30 7.62
CA SER A 170 -1.79 15.15 6.44
C SER A 170 -2.48 14.48 5.25
N LEU A 171 -3.03 15.30 4.37
CA LEU A 171 -3.61 14.85 3.12
C LEU A 171 -2.78 15.34 1.95
N PHE A 172 -2.49 14.46 1.01
CA PHE A 172 -1.76 14.79 -0.20
C PHE A 172 -2.48 14.23 -1.43
N ALA A 173 -3.01 15.12 -2.28
CA ALA A 173 -3.68 14.69 -3.50
C ALA A 173 -2.70 14.59 -4.68
N TYR A 174 -2.84 13.59 -5.55
CA TYR A 174 -1.95 13.33 -6.69
C TYR A 174 -2.66 12.51 -7.77
N ASP A 175 -1.99 12.31 -8.91
CA ASP A 175 -2.52 11.48 -10.02
C ASP A 175 -3.89 11.96 -10.54
N LEU A 176 -4.06 13.28 -10.68
CA LEU A 176 -5.29 13.90 -11.19
C LEU A 176 -5.48 13.56 -12.68
N LYS A 177 -6.66 13.01 -12.99
CA LYS A 177 -7.03 12.55 -14.33
C LYS A 177 -8.46 12.94 -14.66
N LYS A 178 -8.75 13.18 -15.93
CA LYS A 178 -10.12 13.28 -16.42
C LYS A 178 -10.68 11.88 -16.66
N ILE A 179 -11.93 11.64 -16.31
CA ILE A 179 -12.54 10.29 -16.44
C ILE A 179 -12.55 9.82 -17.91
N SER A 180 -12.74 10.73 -18.87
CA SER A 180 -12.70 10.42 -20.30
C SER A 180 -11.34 9.91 -20.79
N GLU A 181 -10.25 10.24 -20.11
CA GLU A 181 -8.89 9.80 -20.48
C GLU A 181 -8.62 8.34 -20.06
N LEU A 182 -9.48 7.77 -19.22
CA LEU A 182 -9.34 6.39 -18.72
C LEU A 182 -9.95 5.36 -19.67
N SER A 183 -10.89 5.77 -20.52
CA SER A 183 -11.59 4.89 -21.47
C SER A 183 -10.82 4.66 -22.78
N GLU A 184 -9.78 5.44 -23.07
CA GLU A 184 -8.98 5.31 -24.30
C GLU A 184 -7.80 4.32 -24.16
N GLY A 185 -7.70 3.63 -23.01
CA GLY A 185 -6.61 2.71 -22.68
C GLY A 185 -6.92 1.21 -22.80
N TYR A 186 -8.00 0.82 -23.49
CA TYR A 186 -8.39 -0.57 -23.74
C TYR A 186 -8.58 -0.86 -25.22
#